data_AF-A0A3D0ZEX5-F1
#
_entry.id   AF-A0A3D0ZEX5-F1
#
_cell.length_a   1.000
_cell.length_b   1.000
_cell.length_c   1.000
_cell.angle_alpha   90.00
_cell.angle_beta   90.00
_cell.angle_gamma   90.00
#
_symmetry.space_group_name_H-M   'P 1'
#
loop_
_entity.id
_entity.type
_entity.pdbx_description
1 polymer ?
#
loop_
_entity_poly.entity_id
_entity_poly.type
_entity_poly.pdbx_seq_one_letter_code
_entity_poly.pdbx_strand_id
1 'polypeptide(L)'
;MADDKPSSGGKWLSGGKRPSEEKNPSGEKRHSDGKRLSDGKLREGIRLFRMKRWDLALRELLLVDTSNFDDEENFELAYYLGLCYTKLSRYDEALLYLEQVVTGEQDVMRIYQCRMTLAYIYVMTKRSKMAEFELKRLQISGFESALLYNTLAYAAWTQKRYKNAVEFYEKALDLDEDNATAMNSLGYILADTDIDVMRGLRLCRKAVDKKPQNPAYLDSLGWAYFKSGELLEARTWLRRALEISPEEKEIKEHFRIATGGV
;
A
#
# COMPACT_ATOMS: atom_id res chain seq x y z
N MET A 1 -85.08 -20.11 -17.70
CA MET A 1 -85.99 -19.03 -17.27
C MET A 1 -85.60 -18.73 -15.83
N ALA A 2 -84.72 -17.75 -15.56
CA ALA A 2 -85.01 -16.30 -15.53
C ALA A 2 -86.00 -16.01 -14.36
N ASP A 3 -85.79 -15.16 -13.35
CA ASP A 3 -84.98 -13.95 -13.11
C ASP A 3 -84.89 -13.73 -11.56
N ASP A 4 -83.80 -13.29 -10.93
CA ASP A 4 -83.21 -11.94 -10.79
C ASP A 4 -83.77 -11.08 -9.61
N LYS A 5 -82.96 -11.01 -8.52
CA LYS A 5 -82.64 -9.86 -7.59
C LYS A 5 -83.62 -9.30 -6.52
N PRO A 6 -83.17 -8.47 -5.54
CA PRO A 6 -81.97 -8.58 -4.65
C PRO A 6 -82.13 -8.01 -3.20
N SER A 7 -81.02 -8.08 -2.43
CA SER A 7 -80.44 -7.00 -1.58
C SER A 7 -80.71 -6.91 -0.05
N SER A 8 -79.73 -7.44 0.70
CA SER A 8 -79.02 -6.92 1.89
C SER A 8 -79.43 -5.62 2.61
N GLY A 9 -79.38 -5.68 3.96
CA GLY A 9 -79.26 -4.51 4.85
C GLY A 9 -78.83 -4.90 6.26
N GLY A 10 -77.51 -4.91 6.52
CA GLY A 10 -76.93 -5.15 7.85
C GLY A 10 -76.89 -3.88 8.70
N LYS A 11 -77.14 -4.03 10.01
CA LYS A 11 -76.97 -3.00 11.05
C LYS A 11 -75.87 -3.47 11.99
N TRP A 12 -74.79 -2.70 12.17
CA TRP A 12 -74.11 -2.52 13.46
C TRP A 12 -73.43 -1.15 13.52
N LEU A 13 -73.56 -0.52 14.68
CA LEU A 13 -73.32 0.88 14.97
C LEU A 13 -71.84 1.20 15.26
N SER A 14 -71.51 2.43 14.91
CA SER A 14 -70.29 3.22 15.12
C SER A 14 -69.49 3.04 16.42
N GLY A 15 -68.18 2.81 16.26
CA GLY A 15 -67.17 3.84 16.49
C GLY A 15 -66.79 4.19 17.94
N GLY A 16 -66.16 3.26 18.65
CA GLY A 16 -65.37 3.58 19.85
C GLY A 16 -64.03 4.24 19.49
N LYS A 17 -63.70 5.35 20.16
CA LYS A 17 -62.41 6.06 20.06
C LYS A 17 -61.26 5.12 20.45
N ARG A 18 -60.28 4.95 19.56
CA ARG A 18 -58.96 4.36 19.90
C ARG A 18 -58.13 5.42 20.67
N PRO A 19 -57.35 5.05 21.69
CA PRO A 19 -56.34 5.95 22.25
C PRO A 19 -55.30 6.27 21.19
N SER A 20 -54.89 7.54 21.14
CA SER A 20 -53.78 8.03 20.34
C SER A 20 -52.50 7.25 20.64
N GLU A 21 -51.93 6.62 19.61
CA GLU A 21 -50.53 6.22 19.61
C GLU A 21 -49.68 7.49 19.79
N GLU A 22 -49.17 7.69 21.01
CA GLU A 22 -48.02 8.58 21.22
C GLU A 22 -46.88 8.07 20.34
N LYS A 23 -46.60 8.79 19.25
CA LYS A 23 -45.34 8.65 18.52
C LYS A 23 -44.21 8.90 19.51
N ASN A 24 -43.53 7.82 19.89
CA ASN A 24 -42.38 7.87 20.78
C ASN A 24 -41.22 8.62 20.09
N PRO A 25 -40.86 9.84 20.49
CA PRO A 25 -39.81 10.63 19.83
C PRO A 25 -38.38 10.15 20.17
N SER A 26 -38.26 9.05 20.93
CA SER A 26 -36.97 8.53 21.42
C SER A 26 -36.18 7.74 20.38
N GLY A 27 -36.82 7.23 19.33
CA GLY A 27 -36.16 6.46 18.28
C GLY A 27 -35.28 7.33 17.39
N GLU A 28 -35.86 8.39 16.80
CA GLU A 28 -35.16 9.30 15.90
C GLU A 28 -34.00 10.07 16.58
N LYS A 29 -34.17 10.43 17.86
CA LYS A 29 -33.08 11.05 18.65
C LYS A 29 -31.91 10.10 18.90
N ARG A 30 -32.17 8.84 19.27
CA ARG A 30 -31.10 7.86 19.49
C ARG A 30 -30.35 7.50 18.21
N HIS A 31 -31.06 7.40 17.08
CA HIS A 31 -30.45 7.16 15.77
C HIS A 31 -29.58 8.34 15.31
N SER A 32 -30.04 9.58 15.48
CA SER A 32 -29.28 10.78 15.12
C SER A 32 -28.06 11.04 16.04
N ASP A 33 -28.19 10.78 17.34
CA ASP A 33 -27.08 10.90 18.29
C ASP A 33 -25.99 9.83 18.04
N GLY A 34 -26.39 8.59 17.71
CA GLY A 34 -25.48 7.50 17.34
C GLY A 34 -24.67 7.82 16.09
N LYS A 35 -25.32 8.25 15.00
CA LYS A 35 -24.61 8.66 13.77
C LYS A 35 -23.64 9.81 14.03
N ARG A 36 -24.07 10.84 14.78
CA ARG A 36 -23.22 11.99 15.11
C ARG A 36 -21.97 11.61 15.92
N LEU A 37 -22.08 10.62 16.81
CA LEU A 37 -20.96 10.09 17.58
C LEU A 37 -19.98 9.31 16.69
N SER A 38 -20.47 8.45 15.79
CA SER A 38 -19.66 7.72 14.81
C SER A 38 -18.90 8.67 13.89
N ASP A 39 -19.57 9.70 13.36
CA ASP A 39 -18.94 10.74 12.53
C ASP A 39 -17.87 11.52 13.31
N GLY A 40 -18.07 11.71 14.62
CA GLY A 40 -17.11 12.35 15.50
C GLY A 40 -15.84 11.50 15.67
N LYS A 41 -16.01 10.20 15.91
CA LYS A 41 -14.91 9.24 16.06
C LYS A 41 -14.12 9.03 14.77
N LEU A 42 -14.80 8.89 13.64
CA LEU A 42 -14.15 8.80 12.33
C LEU A 42 -13.27 10.04 12.08
N ARG A 43 -13.83 11.24 12.25
CA ARG A 43 -13.08 12.50 12.07
C ARG A 43 -11.88 12.63 13.02
N GLU A 44 -12.05 12.24 14.29
CA GLU A 44 -10.95 12.26 15.26
C GLU A 44 -9.86 11.25 14.90
N GLY A 45 -10.23 10.03 14.52
CA GLY A 45 -9.29 9.01 14.04
C GLY A 45 -8.49 9.49 12.83
N ILE A 46 -9.15 10.10 11.85
CA ILE A 46 -8.50 10.71 10.67
C ILE A 46 -7.54 11.84 11.08
N ARG A 47 -7.94 12.68 12.03
CA ARG A 47 -7.09 13.76 12.55
C ARG A 47 -5.82 13.19 13.22
N LEU A 48 -5.97 12.18 14.07
CA LEU A 48 -4.85 11.49 14.73
C LEU A 48 -3.93 10.81 13.71
N PHE A 49 -4.50 10.22 12.66
CA PHE A 49 -3.74 9.66 11.54
C PHE A 49 -2.89 10.73 10.87
N ARG A 50 -3.47 11.89 10.51
CA ARG A 50 -2.70 13.00 9.92
C ARG A 50 -1.58 13.52 10.83
N MET A 51 -1.75 13.41 12.14
CA MET A 51 -0.73 13.72 13.16
C MET A 51 0.30 12.61 13.37
N LYS A 52 0.27 11.54 12.57
CA LYS A 52 1.15 10.36 12.67
C LYS A 52 1.03 9.58 13.99
N ARG A 53 -0.07 9.75 14.71
CA ARG A 53 -0.38 9.03 15.95
C ARG A 53 -1.16 7.76 15.62
N TRP A 54 -0.52 6.84 14.90
CA TRP A 54 -1.18 5.70 14.24
C TRP A 54 -1.87 4.74 15.22
N ASP A 55 -1.29 4.54 16.39
CA ASP A 55 -1.84 3.68 17.45
C ASP A 55 -3.14 4.26 18.03
N LEU A 56 -3.18 5.57 18.26
CA LEU A 56 -4.36 6.26 18.78
C LEU A 56 -5.43 6.43 17.71
N ALA A 57 -5.01 6.73 16.48
CA ALA A 57 -5.90 6.75 15.32
C ALA A 57 -6.61 5.40 15.19
N LEU A 58 -5.86 4.29 15.22
CA LEU A 58 -6.41 2.96 15.14
C LEU A 58 -7.41 2.68 16.27
N ARG A 59 -7.08 3.05 17.51
CA ARG A 59 -7.99 2.87 18.66
C ARG A 59 -9.30 3.62 18.47
N GLU A 60 -9.28 4.87 18.03
CA GLU A 60 -10.51 5.64 17.81
C GLU A 60 -11.33 5.10 16.63
N LEU A 61 -10.67 4.74 15.53
CA LEU A 61 -11.33 4.20 14.35
C LEU A 61 -12.03 2.86 14.64
N LEU A 62 -11.44 1.99 15.47
CA LEU A 62 -12.05 0.73 15.88
C LEU A 62 -13.29 0.91 16.78
N LEU A 63 -13.55 2.11 17.30
CA LEU A 63 -14.71 2.42 18.12
C LEU A 63 -15.86 3.04 17.32
N VAL A 64 -15.70 3.20 16.00
CA VAL A 64 -16.75 3.74 15.12
C VAL A 64 -17.88 2.71 15.00
N ASP A 65 -19.11 3.11 15.32
CA ASP A 65 -20.30 2.29 15.08
C ASP A 65 -20.76 2.49 13.63
N THR A 66 -20.68 1.43 12.84
CA THR A 66 -20.95 1.43 11.40
C THR A 66 -22.42 1.16 11.05
N SER A 67 -23.31 0.97 12.05
CA SER A 67 -24.71 0.60 11.82
C SER A 67 -25.51 1.58 10.94
N ASN A 68 -25.08 2.84 10.86
CA ASN A 68 -25.72 3.90 10.07
C ASN A 68 -24.82 4.47 8.97
N PHE A 69 -23.71 3.80 8.65
CA PHE A 69 -22.79 4.21 7.60
C PHE A 69 -23.31 3.78 6.23
N ASP A 70 -23.20 4.67 5.25
CA ASP A 70 -23.31 4.28 3.85
C ASP A 70 -22.01 3.60 3.35
N ASP A 71 -22.00 3.18 2.08
CA ASP A 71 -20.86 2.48 1.51
C ASP A 71 -19.59 3.36 1.48
N GLU A 72 -19.73 4.66 1.20
CA GLU A 72 -18.60 5.59 1.15
C GLU A 72 -17.95 5.78 2.52
N GLU A 73 -18.78 5.98 3.56
CA GLU A 73 -18.34 6.08 4.96
C GLU A 73 -17.64 4.78 5.42
N ASN A 74 -18.17 3.62 5.01
CA ASN A 74 -17.56 2.32 5.31
C ASN A 74 -16.21 2.12 4.61
N PHE A 75 -16.08 2.52 3.35
CA PHE A 75 -14.80 2.45 2.63
C PHE A 75 -13.78 3.46 3.17
N GLU A 76 -14.20 4.66 3.59
CA GLU A 76 -13.30 5.62 4.23
C GLU A 76 -12.74 5.06 5.55
N LEU A 77 -13.61 4.48 6.40
CA LEU A 77 -13.17 3.85 7.63
C LEU A 77 -12.18 2.69 7.35
N ALA A 78 -12.52 1.79 6.43
CA ALA A 78 -11.65 0.68 6.04
C ALA A 78 -10.31 1.19 5.50
N TYR A 79 -10.32 2.22 4.67
CA TYR A 79 -9.12 2.87 4.14
C TYR A 79 -8.18 3.34 5.27
N TYR A 80 -8.68 4.09 6.24
CA TYR A 80 -7.82 4.56 7.34
C TYR A 80 -7.40 3.44 8.30
N LEU A 81 -8.25 2.44 8.55
CA LEU A 81 -7.87 1.26 9.34
C LEU A 81 -6.72 0.51 8.65
N GLY A 82 -6.86 0.20 7.35
CA GLY A 82 -5.83 -0.47 6.56
C GLY A 82 -4.50 0.27 6.56
N LEU A 83 -4.54 1.61 6.40
CA LEU A 83 -3.34 2.44 6.50
C LEU A 83 -2.73 2.44 7.91
N CYS A 84 -3.53 2.53 8.97
CA CYS A 84 -3.04 2.46 10.36
C CYS A 84 -2.34 1.13 10.63
N TYR A 85 -2.99 0.02 10.31
CA TYR A 85 -2.42 -1.31 10.47
C TYR A 85 -1.11 -1.46 9.69
N THR A 86 -1.04 -0.93 8.46
CA THR A 86 0.20 -0.90 7.67
C THR A 86 1.32 -0.14 8.38
N LYS A 87 1.02 1.07 8.90
CA LYS A 87 2.01 1.90 9.61
C LYS A 87 2.51 1.25 10.91
N LEU A 88 1.73 0.35 11.48
CA LEU A 88 2.06 -0.43 12.66
C LEU A 88 2.64 -1.82 12.33
N SER A 89 2.93 -2.10 11.06
CA SER A 89 3.43 -3.39 10.56
C SER A 89 2.54 -4.60 10.89
N ARG A 90 1.26 -4.37 11.14
CA ARG A 90 0.22 -5.38 11.37
C ARG A 90 -0.40 -5.76 10.03
N TYR A 91 0.37 -6.50 9.24
CA TYR A 91 0.08 -6.69 7.82
C TYR A 91 -1.16 -7.53 7.54
N ASP A 92 -1.46 -8.55 8.34
CA ASP A 92 -2.60 -9.43 8.09
C ASP A 92 -3.93 -8.67 8.27
N GLU A 93 -4.03 -7.84 9.31
CA GLU A 93 -5.19 -6.96 9.49
C GLU A 93 -5.24 -5.85 8.43
N ALA A 94 -4.09 -5.30 8.04
CA ALA A 94 -4.04 -4.29 6.99
C ALA A 94 -4.61 -4.82 5.66
N LEU A 95 -4.23 -6.04 5.26
CA LEU A 95 -4.69 -6.66 4.02
C LEU A 95 -6.22 -6.73 3.96
N LEU A 96 -6.88 -7.16 5.04
CA LEU A 96 -8.34 -7.27 5.10
C LEU A 96 -9.05 -5.95 4.73
N TYR A 97 -8.66 -4.85 5.37
CA TYR A 97 -9.32 -3.56 5.15
C TYR A 97 -8.94 -2.93 3.81
N LEU A 98 -7.69 -3.07 3.37
CA LEU A 98 -7.26 -2.55 2.07
C LEU A 98 -7.92 -3.29 0.91
N GLU A 99 -8.09 -4.62 1.03
CA GLU A 99 -8.81 -5.46 0.05
C GLU A 99 -10.28 -5.08 -0.04
N GLN A 100 -10.93 -4.76 1.09
CA GLN A 100 -12.30 -4.25 1.10
C GLN A 100 -12.44 -2.96 0.28
N VAL A 101 -11.50 -2.02 0.41
CA VAL A 101 -11.54 -0.77 -0.36
C VAL A 101 -11.38 -1.04 -1.85
N VAL A 102 -10.35 -1.79 -2.27
CA VAL A 102 -10.05 -1.95 -3.70
C VAL A 102 -11.04 -2.84 -4.47
N THR A 103 -11.98 -3.48 -3.77
CA THR A 103 -13.02 -4.35 -4.36
C THR A 103 -14.37 -3.66 -4.54
N GLY A 104 -14.69 -2.62 -3.76
CA GLY A 104 -16.01 -1.95 -3.82
C GLY A 104 -16.00 -0.42 -3.98
N GLU A 105 -14.92 0.25 -3.58
CA GLU A 105 -14.77 1.71 -3.68
C GLU A 105 -14.71 2.18 -5.14
N GLN A 106 -15.12 3.44 -5.39
CA GLN A 106 -15.02 4.11 -6.68
C GLN A 106 -14.06 5.31 -6.67
N ASP A 107 -13.63 5.79 -5.49
CA ASP A 107 -12.60 6.81 -5.38
C ASP A 107 -11.25 6.31 -5.94
N VAL A 108 -10.92 6.82 -7.11
CA VAL A 108 -9.72 6.50 -7.90
C VAL A 108 -8.43 6.69 -7.10
N MET A 109 -8.36 7.73 -6.23
CA MET A 109 -7.15 8.05 -5.47
C MET A 109 -7.00 7.15 -4.24
N ARG A 110 -8.10 6.82 -3.55
CA ARG A 110 -8.08 5.82 -2.46
C ARG A 110 -7.69 4.45 -3.00
N ILE A 111 -8.25 4.04 -4.15
CA ILE A 111 -7.90 2.78 -4.81
C ILE A 111 -6.41 2.77 -5.17
N TYR A 112 -5.90 3.86 -5.76
CA TYR A 112 -4.47 3.99 -6.06
C TYR A 112 -3.62 3.76 -4.81
N GLN A 113 -3.91 4.50 -3.75
CA GLN A 113 -3.13 4.43 -2.51
C GLN A 113 -3.24 3.06 -1.83
N CYS A 114 -4.43 2.44 -1.82
CA CYS A 114 -4.62 1.10 -1.26
C CYS A 114 -3.85 0.05 -2.05
N ARG A 115 -3.90 0.05 -3.39
CA ARG A 115 -3.16 -0.92 -4.21
C ARG A 115 -1.64 -0.74 -4.09
N MET A 116 -1.16 0.50 -4.04
CA MET A 116 0.26 0.77 -3.73
C MET A 116 0.65 0.24 -2.35
N THR A 117 -0.25 0.38 -1.36
CA THR A 117 -0.02 -0.12 0.00
C THR A 117 -0.05 -1.65 0.08
N LEU A 118 -1.01 -2.30 -0.59
CA LEU A 118 -1.08 -3.76 -0.74
C LEU A 118 0.20 -4.29 -1.40
N ALA A 119 0.65 -3.66 -2.48
CA ALA A 119 1.88 -4.03 -3.17
C ALA A 119 3.11 -3.91 -2.26
N TYR A 120 3.20 -2.85 -1.46
CA TYR A 120 4.24 -2.70 -0.44
C TYR A 120 4.20 -3.84 0.59
N ILE A 121 3.02 -4.16 1.15
CA ILE A 121 2.87 -5.26 2.12
C ILE A 121 3.29 -6.59 1.50
N TYR A 122 2.88 -6.87 0.27
CA TYR A 122 3.25 -8.10 -0.43
C TYR A 122 4.75 -8.16 -0.74
N VAL A 123 5.40 -7.03 -1.05
CA VAL A 123 6.87 -6.95 -1.17
C VAL A 123 7.55 -7.29 0.16
N MET A 124 7.13 -6.65 1.25
CA MET A 124 7.72 -6.87 2.59
C MET A 124 7.53 -8.31 3.08
N THR A 125 6.44 -8.95 2.69
CA THR A 125 6.12 -10.34 3.04
C THR A 125 6.57 -11.36 1.99
N LYS A 126 7.41 -10.96 1.02
CA LYS A 126 7.98 -11.81 -0.04
C LYS A 126 6.95 -12.48 -0.96
N ARG A 127 5.76 -11.89 -1.09
CA ARG A 127 4.66 -12.32 -1.97
C ARG A 127 4.69 -11.56 -3.30
N SER A 128 5.83 -11.57 -4.00
CA SER A 128 6.08 -10.71 -5.17
C SER A 128 5.06 -10.85 -6.32
N LYS A 129 4.46 -12.03 -6.50
CA LYS A 129 3.39 -12.24 -7.49
C LYS A 129 2.12 -11.44 -7.16
N MET A 130 1.75 -11.38 -5.88
CA MET A 130 0.60 -10.60 -5.42
C MET A 130 0.89 -9.10 -5.52
N ALA A 131 2.12 -8.68 -5.19
CA ALA A 131 2.54 -7.30 -5.39
C ALA A 131 2.41 -6.88 -6.85
N GLU A 132 2.93 -7.70 -7.78
CA GLU A 132 2.83 -7.42 -9.21
C GLU A 132 1.38 -7.39 -9.71
N PHE A 133 0.50 -8.26 -9.19
CA PHE A 133 -0.92 -8.25 -9.55
C PHE A 133 -1.56 -6.89 -9.24
N GLU A 134 -1.36 -6.37 -8.03
CA GLU A 134 -1.89 -5.06 -7.62
C GLU A 134 -1.33 -3.91 -8.46
N LEU A 135 -0.03 -3.91 -8.71
CA LEU A 135 0.64 -2.86 -9.49
C LEU A 135 0.21 -2.87 -10.97
N LYS A 136 -0.02 -4.05 -11.56
CA LYS A 136 -0.54 -4.16 -12.93
C LYS A 136 -1.97 -3.64 -13.05
N ARG A 137 -2.81 -3.80 -12.01
CA ARG A 137 -4.15 -3.19 -12.00
C ARG A 137 -4.04 -1.66 -12.10
N LEU A 138 -3.10 -1.05 -11.38
CA LEU A 138 -2.85 0.39 -11.48
C LEU A 138 -2.37 0.79 -12.87
N GLN A 139 -1.43 0.03 -13.45
CA GLN A 139 -0.94 0.29 -14.80
C GLN A 139 -2.07 0.20 -15.84
N ILE A 140 -2.94 -0.82 -15.77
CA ILE A 140 -4.09 -0.98 -16.68
C ILE A 140 -5.09 0.17 -16.53
N SER A 141 -5.24 0.70 -15.31
CA SER A 141 -6.06 1.89 -15.04
C SER A 141 -5.40 3.22 -15.46
N GLY A 142 -4.23 3.18 -16.10
CA GLY A 142 -3.56 4.35 -16.67
C GLY A 142 -2.71 5.14 -15.66
N PHE A 143 -2.46 4.61 -14.47
CA PHE A 143 -1.55 5.26 -13.54
C PHE A 143 -0.10 5.07 -13.97
N GLU A 144 0.64 6.17 -14.03
CA GLU A 144 2.09 6.17 -14.24
C GLU A 144 2.77 7.01 -13.15
N SER A 145 3.75 6.42 -12.46
CA SER A 145 4.59 7.15 -11.51
C SER A 145 5.91 6.40 -11.33
N ALA A 146 6.99 7.13 -11.02
CA ALA A 146 8.28 6.52 -10.74
C ALA A 146 8.20 5.48 -9.61
N LEU A 147 7.38 5.74 -8.57
CA LEU A 147 7.17 4.81 -7.46
C LEU A 147 6.51 3.50 -7.91
N LEU A 148 5.47 3.57 -8.75
CA LEU A 148 4.79 2.39 -9.31
C LEU A 148 5.77 1.51 -10.08
N TYR A 149 6.54 2.12 -11.01
CA TYR A 149 7.49 1.39 -11.83
C TYR A 149 8.68 0.85 -11.03
N ASN A 150 9.19 1.60 -10.06
CA ASN A 150 10.21 1.10 -9.13
C ASN A 150 9.73 -0.15 -8.36
N THR A 151 8.47 -0.15 -7.92
CA THR A 151 7.90 -1.28 -7.18
C THR A 151 7.66 -2.48 -8.09
N LEU A 152 7.20 -2.26 -9.33
CA LEU A 152 7.09 -3.30 -10.36
C LEU A 152 8.46 -3.92 -10.67
N ALA A 153 9.48 -3.09 -10.80
CA ALA A 153 10.84 -3.51 -11.08
C ALA A 153 11.40 -4.39 -9.95
N TYR A 154 11.22 -3.97 -8.69
CA TYR A 154 11.60 -4.77 -7.52
C TYR A 154 10.83 -6.11 -7.46
N ALA A 155 9.51 -6.08 -7.71
CA ALA A 155 8.70 -7.28 -7.76
C ALA A 155 9.12 -8.24 -8.89
N ALA A 156 9.59 -7.72 -10.03
CA ALA A 156 10.13 -8.52 -11.12
C ALA A 156 11.53 -9.09 -10.80
N TRP A 157 12.40 -8.28 -10.20
CA TRP A 157 13.75 -8.69 -9.79
C TRP A 157 13.73 -9.82 -8.77
N THR A 158 12.91 -9.72 -7.72
CA THR A 158 12.75 -10.80 -6.72
C THR A 158 12.20 -12.11 -7.31
N GLN A 159 11.53 -12.03 -8.48
CA GLN A 159 11.09 -13.18 -9.27
C GLN A 159 12.11 -13.63 -10.32
N LYS A 160 13.33 -13.08 -10.31
CA LYS A 160 14.41 -13.32 -11.28
C LYS A 160 14.06 -12.95 -12.73
N ARG A 161 13.07 -12.09 -12.94
CA ARG A 161 12.69 -11.57 -14.26
C ARG A 161 13.47 -10.30 -14.57
N TYR A 162 14.78 -10.45 -14.74
CA TYR A 162 15.72 -9.32 -14.80
C TYR A 162 15.47 -8.37 -15.97
N LYS A 163 15.10 -8.87 -17.16
CA LYS A 163 14.77 -8.02 -18.31
C LYS A 163 13.61 -7.07 -18.00
N ASN A 164 12.51 -7.60 -17.45
CA ASN A 164 11.38 -6.79 -17.02
C ASN A 164 11.76 -5.81 -15.90
N ALA A 165 12.61 -6.23 -14.96
CA ALA A 165 13.07 -5.33 -13.89
C ALA A 165 13.86 -4.14 -14.46
N VAL A 166 14.74 -4.39 -15.43
CA VAL A 166 15.49 -3.34 -16.14
C VAL A 166 14.52 -2.37 -16.84
N GLU A 167 13.59 -2.88 -17.66
CA GLU A 167 12.61 -2.06 -18.38
C GLU A 167 11.78 -1.18 -17.43
N PHE A 168 11.33 -1.75 -16.30
CA PHE A 168 10.56 -0.99 -15.32
C PHE A 168 11.41 0.06 -14.59
N TYR A 169 12.65 -0.23 -14.22
CA TYR A 169 13.52 0.79 -13.62
C TYR A 169 13.88 1.90 -14.61
N GLU A 170 14.08 1.58 -15.89
CA GLU A 170 14.28 2.58 -16.94
C GLU A 170 13.07 3.51 -17.04
N LYS A 171 11.86 2.93 -17.12
CA LYS A 171 10.62 3.73 -17.13
C LYS A 171 10.44 4.56 -15.85
N ALA A 172 10.91 4.08 -14.70
CA ALA A 172 10.90 4.87 -13.47
C ALA A 172 11.87 6.07 -13.54
N LEU A 173 13.04 5.89 -14.14
CA LEU A 173 14.03 6.96 -14.36
C LEU A 173 13.60 7.93 -15.46
N ASP A 174 12.82 7.50 -16.45
CA ASP A 174 12.23 8.40 -17.45
C ASP A 174 11.23 9.38 -16.80
N LEU A 175 10.55 8.95 -15.73
CA LEU A 175 9.58 9.76 -14.99
C LEU A 175 10.23 10.59 -13.88
N ASP A 176 11.34 10.13 -13.33
CA ASP A 176 12.10 10.78 -12.26
C ASP A 176 13.60 10.48 -12.44
N GLU A 177 14.25 11.31 -13.24
CA GLU A 177 15.66 11.14 -13.60
C GLU A 177 16.61 11.27 -12.41
N ASP A 178 16.14 11.85 -11.30
CA ASP A 178 16.92 12.10 -10.09
C ASP A 178 16.74 11.00 -9.04
N ASN A 179 15.98 9.95 -9.35
CA ASN A 179 15.66 8.87 -8.42
C ASN A 179 16.88 8.00 -8.08
N ALA A 180 17.60 8.39 -7.03
CA ALA A 180 18.80 7.67 -6.59
C ALA A 180 18.54 6.19 -6.25
N THR A 181 17.33 5.85 -5.78
CA THR A 181 16.96 4.46 -5.50
C THR A 181 16.84 3.64 -6.79
N ALA A 182 16.14 4.17 -7.79
CA ALA A 182 16.01 3.53 -9.10
C ALA A 182 17.37 3.38 -9.79
N MET A 183 18.22 4.41 -9.74
CA MET A 183 19.60 4.34 -10.24
C MET A 183 20.38 3.21 -9.57
N ASN A 184 20.33 3.12 -8.24
CA ASN A 184 21.06 2.09 -7.52
C ASN A 184 20.57 0.70 -7.89
N SER A 185 19.25 0.47 -7.84
CA SER A 185 18.67 -0.84 -8.13
C SER A 185 18.87 -1.28 -9.57
N LEU A 186 18.70 -0.38 -10.54
CA LEU A 186 19.03 -0.67 -11.93
C LEU A 186 20.53 -0.96 -12.09
N GLY A 187 21.37 -0.13 -11.47
CA GLY A 187 22.82 -0.27 -11.53
C GLY A 187 23.30 -1.63 -11.00
N TYR A 188 22.80 -2.01 -9.83
CA TYR A 188 23.05 -3.29 -9.20
C TYR A 188 22.60 -4.46 -10.09
N ILE A 189 21.36 -4.43 -10.61
CA ILE A 189 20.85 -5.51 -11.47
C ILE A 189 21.72 -5.67 -12.72
N LEU A 190 22.05 -4.57 -13.40
CA LEU A 190 22.86 -4.61 -14.63
C LEU A 190 24.25 -5.20 -14.39
N ALA A 191 24.86 -4.88 -13.24
CA ALA A 191 26.16 -5.42 -12.87
C ALA A 191 26.07 -6.87 -12.41
N ASP A 192 25.19 -7.19 -11.46
CA ASP A 192 25.04 -8.53 -10.87
C ASP A 192 24.72 -9.60 -11.92
N THR A 193 23.86 -9.26 -12.88
CA THR A 193 23.40 -10.17 -13.94
C THR A 193 24.25 -10.12 -15.22
N ASP A 194 25.36 -9.39 -15.22
CA ASP A 194 26.28 -9.23 -16.36
C ASP A 194 25.61 -8.71 -17.65
N ILE A 195 24.44 -8.04 -17.55
CA ILE A 195 23.72 -7.47 -18.70
C ILE A 195 24.50 -6.28 -19.29
N ASP A 196 24.97 -5.37 -18.43
CA ASP A 196 25.79 -4.22 -18.81
C ASP A 196 26.52 -3.68 -17.56
N VAL A 197 27.63 -4.34 -17.21
CA VAL A 197 28.39 -4.03 -16.00
C VAL A 197 28.86 -2.58 -15.96
N MET A 198 29.31 -2.05 -17.10
CA MET A 198 29.84 -0.67 -17.16
C MET A 198 28.74 0.37 -16.98
N ARG A 199 27.55 0.15 -17.54
CA ARG A 199 26.38 1.00 -17.24
C ARG A 199 25.95 0.85 -15.80
N GLY A 200 25.96 -0.38 -15.28
CA GLY A 200 25.68 -0.68 -13.88
C GLY A 200 26.53 0.15 -12.93
N LEU A 201 27.85 0.11 -13.14
CA LEU A 201 28.83 0.88 -12.38
C LEU A 201 28.57 2.40 -12.45
N ARG A 202 28.25 2.95 -13.63
CA ARG A 202 27.93 4.38 -13.78
C ARG A 202 26.69 4.78 -12.98
N LEU A 203 25.65 3.95 -12.99
CA LEU A 203 24.40 4.22 -12.26
C LEU A 203 24.60 4.11 -10.75
N CYS A 204 25.30 3.08 -10.26
CA CYS A 204 25.63 2.95 -8.84
C CYS A 204 26.46 4.15 -8.35
N ARG A 205 27.40 4.64 -9.16
CA ARG A 205 28.19 5.84 -8.83
C ARG A 205 27.29 7.07 -8.66
N LYS A 206 26.40 7.34 -9.62
CA LYS A 206 25.44 8.44 -9.53
C LYS A 206 24.54 8.33 -8.29
N ALA A 207 24.10 7.13 -7.94
CA ALA A 207 23.30 6.89 -6.75
C ALA A 207 24.08 7.23 -5.46
N VAL A 208 25.35 6.82 -5.38
CA VAL A 208 26.26 7.16 -4.26
C VAL A 208 26.54 8.65 -4.21
N ASP A 209 26.76 9.33 -5.33
CA ASP A 209 26.97 10.78 -5.37
C ASP A 209 25.77 11.54 -4.77
N LYS A 210 24.54 11.05 -5.03
CA LYS A 210 23.31 11.61 -4.45
C LYS A 210 23.12 11.26 -2.97
N LYS A 211 23.53 10.07 -2.53
CA LYS A 211 23.38 9.60 -1.14
C LYS A 211 24.67 8.92 -0.64
N PRO A 212 25.72 9.69 -0.32
CA PRO A 212 27.07 9.16 -0.10
C PRO A 212 27.27 8.36 1.20
N GLN A 213 26.26 8.32 2.07
CA GLN A 213 26.28 7.57 3.33
C GLN A 213 25.27 6.42 3.34
N ASN A 214 24.63 6.11 2.22
CA ASN A 214 23.69 4.99 2.15
C ASN A 214 24.47 3.66 2.01
N PRO A 215 24.46 2.76 3.03
CA PRO A 215 25.24 1.54 3.02
C PRO A 215 24.88 0.60 1.86
N ALA A 216 23.59 0.51 1.49
CA ALA A 216 23.15 -0.32 0.37
C ALA A 216 23.69 0.20 -0.97
N TYR A 217 23.88 1.52 -1.11
CA TYR A 217 24.37 2.10 -2.37
C TYR A 217 25.88 1.94 -2.48
N LEU A 218 26.58 2.10 -1.36
CA LEU A 218 28.01 1.81 -1.27
C LEU A 218 28.30 0.34 -1.56
N ASP A 219 27.45 -0.56 -1.06
CA ASP A 219 27.51 -1.99 -1.35
C ASP A 219 27.30 -2.27 -2.83
N SER A 220 26.21 -1.75 -3.42
CA SER A 220 25.92 -1.91 -4.86
C SER A 220 27.02 -1.35 -5.75
N LEU A 221 27.65 -0.23 -5.37
CA LEU A 221 28.81 0.33 -6.08
C LEU A 221 30.03 -0.57 -5.96
N GLY A 222 30.33 -1.05 -4.75
CA GLY A 222 31.42 -1.99 -4.51
C GLY A 222 31.25 -3.31 -5.26
N TRP A 223 30.03 -3.84 -5.30
CA TRP A 223 29.68 -5.02 -6.09
C TRP A 223 29.84 -4.77 -7.58
N ALA A 224 29.40 -3.62 -8.08
CA ALA A 224 29.59 -3.27 -9.48
C ALA A 224 31.07 -3.19 -9.87
N TYR A 225 31.93 -2.61 -9.03
CA TYR A 225 33.38 -2.62 -9.23
C TYR A 225 33.98 -4.03 -9.21
N PHE A 226 33.48 -4.91 -8.33
CA PHE A 226 33.92 -6.30 -8.32
C PHE A 226 33.58 -6.98 -9.64
N LYS A 227 32.36 -6.78 -10.15
CA LYS A 227 31.88 -7.34 -11.41
C LYS A 227 32.64 -6.80 -12.63
N SER A 228 33.14 -5.56 -12.61
CA SER A 228 33.98 -5.00 -13.68
C SER A 228 35.48 -5.34 -13.55
N GLY A 229 35.90 -5.96 -12.43
CA GLY A 229 37.26 -6.46 -12.22
C GLY A 229 38.18 -5.52 -11.44
N GLU A 230 37.72 -4.35 -11.04
CA GLU A 230 38.47 -3.38 -10.23
C GLU A 230 38.38 -3.75 -8.73
N LEU A 231 39.14 -4.77 -8.36
CA LEU A 231 39.09 -5.38 -7.03
C LEU A 231 39.49 -4.43 -5.89
N LEU A 232 40.39 -3.47 -6.14
CA LEU A 232 40.84 -2.51 -5.13
C LEU A 232 39.70 -1.54 -4.76
N GLU A 233 39.00 -1.03 -5.76
CA GLU A 233 37.84 -0.18 -5.63
C GLU A 233 36.70 -0.94 -4.96
N ALA A 234 36.42 -2.16 -5.41
CA ALA A 234 35.41 -3.03 -4.81
C ALA A 234 35.63 -3.18 -3.30
N ARG A 235 36.84 -3.56 -2.88
CA ARG A 235 37.21 -3.72 -1.47
C ARG A 235 37.06 -2.42 -0.69
N THR A 236 37.37 -1.28 -1.29
CA THR A 236 37.27 0.03 -0.65
C THR A 236 35.82 0.40 -0.36
N TRP A 237 34.94 0.27 -1.36
CA TRP A 237 33.52 0.63 -1.23
C TRP A 237 32.75 -0.35 -0.35
N LEU A 238 32.98 -1.67 -0.51
CA LEU A 238 32.34 -2.69 0.33
C LEU A 238 32.76 -2.58 1.80
N ARG A 239 34.03 -2.24 2.08
CA ARG A 239 34.48 -1.97 3.46
C ARG A 239 33.71 -0.82 4.08
N ARG A 240 33.55 0.29 3.34
CA ARG A 240 32.81 1.45 3.82
C ARG A 240 31.33 1.13 4.06
N ALA A 241 30.72 0.32 3.19
CA ALA A 241 29.36 -0.17 3.39
C ALA A 241 29.24 -0.99 4.69
N LEU A 242 30.20 -1.89 4.93
CA LEU A 242 30.27 -2.74 6.12
C LEU A 242 30.53 -1.96 7.41
N GLU A 243 31.36 -0.90 7.36
CA GLU A 243 31.60 0.00 8.49
C GLU A 243 30.31 0.72 8.96
N ILE A 244 29.42 1.07 8.01
CA ILE A 244 28.14 1.74 8.31
C ILE A 244 27.07 0.73 8.73
N SER A 245 27.06 -0.47 8.14
CA SER A 245 26.05 -1.51 8.41
C SER A 245 26.72 -2.87 8.65
N PRO A 246 27.38 -3.03 9.82
CA PRO A 246 28.18 -4.21 10.12
C PRO A 246 27.34 -5.47 10.35
N GLU A 247 26.01 -5.38 10.40
CA GLU A 247 25.13 -6.53 10.59
C GLU A 247 24.37 -6.97 9.33
N GLU A 248 24.47 -6.19 8.24
CA GLU A 248 23.80 -6.54 6.99
C GLU A 248 24.47 -7.74 6.32
N LYS A 249 23.69 -8.81 6.15
CA LYS A 249 24.20 -10.11 5.69
C LYS A 249 24.71 -10.06 4.25
N GLU A 250 24.01 -9.33 3.38
CA GLU A 250 24.39 -9.20 1.97
C GLU A 250 25.72 -8.45 1.82
N ILE A 251 25.90 -7.35 2.56
CA ILE A 251 27.15 -6.57 2.57
C ILE A 251 28.33 -7.43 3.07
N LYS A 252 28.13 -8.21 4.14
CA LYS A 252 29.15 -9.16 4.63
C LYS A 252 29.55 -10.16 3.53
N GLU A 253 28.56 -10.70 2.83
CA GLU A 253 28.79 -11.71 1.80
C GLU A 253 29.51 -11.13 0.57
N HIS A 254 29.06 -9.98 0.05
CA HIS A 254 29.76 -9.28 -1.03
C HIS A 254 31.20 -8.96 -0.66
N PHE A 255 31.44 -8.45 0.55
CA PHE A 255 32.80 -8.17 1.04
C PHE A 255 33.65 -9.44 1.10
N ARG A 256 33.11 -10.56 1.61
CA ARG A 256 33.80 -11.85 1.67
C ARG A 256 34.17 -12.35 0.27
N ILE A 257 33.22 -12.33 -0.67
CA ILE A 257 33.44 -12.74 -2.06
C ILE A 257 34.52 -11.87 -2.73
N ALA A 258 34.39 -10.55 -2.65
CA ALA A 258 35.29 -9.61 -3.31
C ALA A 258 36.72 -9.63 -2.75
N THR A 259 36.91 -10.12 -1.52
CA THR A 259 38.23 -10.22 -0.88
C THR A 259 38.83 -11.62 -0.91
N GLY A 260 38.17 -12.59 -1.57
CA GLY A 260 38.65 -13.96 -1.68
C GLY A 260 38.60 -14.73 -0.36
N GLY A 261 37.64 -14.40 0.52
CA GLY A 261 37.49 -15.03 1.83
C GLY A 261 37.12 -16.51 1.72
N VAL A 262 38.08 -17.37 2.10
CA VAL A 262 37.91 -18.81 2.42
C VAL A 262 36.93 -18.99 3.57
#